data_AF-A0A1X7EL09-F1
#
_entry.id   AF-A0A1X7EL09-F1
#
_cell.length_a   1.000
_cell.length_b   1.000
_cell.length_c   1.000
_cell.angle_alpha   90.00
_cell.angle_beta   90.00
_cell.angle_gamma   90.00
#
_symmetry.space_group_name_H-M   'P 1'
#
loop_
_entity.id
_entity.type
_entity.pdbx_description
1 polymer ?
#
loop_
_entity_poly.entity_id
_entity_poly.type
_entity_poly.pdbx_seq_one_letter_code
_entity_poly.pdbx_strand_id
1 'polypeptide(L)'
;MSGGRIGFGARPVVPEPTPDAWVRRGEASPAKAELYTARLTVDITPELRGRIKIAAFRRGVTMAVLLRELLETSFAGEERP
;
A
#
# COMPACT_ATOMS: atom_id res chain seq x y z
N MET A 1 -9.85 -6.50 40.46
CA MET A 1 -8.41 -6.72 40.19
C MET A 1 -7.92 -5.52 39.43
N SER A 2 -7.07 -4.69 40.05
CA SER A 2 -6.74 -3.33 39.61
C SER A 2 -5.81 -3.33 38.40
N GLY A 3 -6.18 -2.60 37.33
CA GLY A 3 -5.33 -2.37 36.16
C GLY A 3 -4.19 -1.42 36.49
N GLY A 4 -2.96 -1.94 36.53
CA GLY A 4 -1.75 -1.16 36.82
C GLY A 4 -1.42 -0.16 35.71
N ARG A 5 -1.06 1.06 36.11
CA ARG A 5 -0.63 2.14 35.21
C ARG A 5 0.74 1.79 34.60
N ILE A 6 0.81 1.75 33.27
CA ILE A 6 2.08 1.58 32.54
C ILE A 6 2.83 2.92 32.59
N GLY A 7 3.95 2.96 33.30
CA GLY A 7 4.81 4.14 33.37
C GLY A 7 5.45 4.45 32.02
N PHE A 8 5.56 5.73 31.66
CA PHE A 8 6.32 6.17 30.48
C PHE A 8 7.77 5.66 30.62
N GLY A 9 8.12 4.66 29.80
CA GLY A 9 9.41 3.95 29.85
C GLY A 9 9.31 2.43 30.06
N ALA A 10 8.13 1.89 30.41
CA ALA A 10 7.96 0.45 30.52
C ALA A 10 7.89 -0.22 29.14
N ARG A 11 8.76 -1.22 28.91
CA ARG A 11 8.71 -2.06 27.71
C ARG A 11 7.34 -2.77 27.70
N PRO A 12 6.55 -2.66 26.62
CA PRO A 12 5.20 -3.19 26.61
C PRO A 12 5.26 -4.72 26.76
N VAL A 13 4.42 -5.28 27.64
CA VAL A 13 4.35 -6.73 27.98
C VAL A 13 3.72 -7.55 26.85
N VAL A 14 3.83 -7.09 25.61
CA VAL A 14 3.47 -7.90 24.45
C VAL A 14 4.54 -8.97 24.33
N PRO A 15 4.19 -10.27 24.16
CA PRO A 15 5.18 -11.27 23.79
C PRO A 15 5.97 -10.72 22.61
N GLU A 16 7.31 -10.81 22.68
CA GLU A 16 8.19 -10.23 21.68
C GLU A 16 7.70 -10.59 20.28
N PRO A 17 7.53 -9.60 19.37
CA PRO A 17 7.08 -9.90 18.02
C PRO A 17 8.10 -10.85 17.39
N THR A 18 7.72 -12.10 17.23
CA THR A 18 8.60 -13.14 16.67
C THR A 18 8.97 -12.77 15.23
N PRO A 19 10.21 -12.98 14.79
CA PRO A 19 10.66 -12.72 13.42
C PRO A 19 9.71 -13.34 12.37
N ASP A 20 9.12 -14.50 12.66
CA ASP A 20 8.14 -15.19 11.82
C ASP A 20 6.90 -14.36 11.48
N ALA A 21 6.51 -13.40 12.32
CA ALA A 21 5.41 -12.48 12.04
C ALA A 21 5.71 -11.54 10.87
N TRP A 22 6.99 -11.31 10.56
CA TRP A 22 7.46 -10.51 9.43
C TRP A 22 7.60 -11.35 8.15
N VAL A 23 7.91 -12.64 8.31
CA VAL A 23 8.18 -13.58 7.21
C VAL A 23 6.90 -14.07 6.53
N ARG A 24 5.77 -14.13 7.26
CA ARG A 24 4.47 -14.61 6.75
C ARG A 24 3.89 -13.82 5.56
N ARG A 25 4.41 -12.61 5.24
CA ARG A 25 3.90 -11.79 4.13
C ARG A 25 4.43 -12.23 2.75
N GLY A 26 5.45 -13.09 2.69
CA GLY A 26 6.11 -13.50 1.44
C GLY A 26 5.69 -14.87 0.88
N GLU A 27 4.88 -15.66 1.61
CA GLU A 27 4.61 -17.06 1.27
C GLU A 27 3.23 -17.30 0.62
N ALA A 28 2.50 -16.26 0.21
CA ALA A 28 1.31 -16.44 -0.60
C ALA A 28 1.75 -16.53 -2.08
N SER A 29 1.57 -17.71 -2.69
CA SER A 29 1.69 -17.83 -4.15
C SER A 29 0.69 -16.87 -4.79
N PRO A 30 1.13 -15.93 -5.65
CA PRO A 30 0.27 -14.89 -6.17
C PRO A 30 -0.90 -15.49 -6.97
N ALA A 31 -2.11 -15.01 -6.72
CA ALA A 31 -3.28 -15.40 -7.52
C ALA A 31 -3.02 -15.07 -9.00
N LYS A 32 -3.63 -15.79 -9.96
CA LYS A 32 -3.40 -15.57 -11.41
C LYS A 32 -3.55 -14.11 -11.87
N ALA A 33 -4.38 -13.32 -11.19
CA ALA A 33 -4.53 -11.88 -11.43
C ALA A 33 -3.28 -11.06 -11.05
N GLU A 34 -2.53 -11.50 -10.04
CA GLU A 34 -1.27 -10.87 -9.63
C GLU A 34 -0.12 -11.19 -10.59
N LEU A 35 -0.18 -12.30 -11.35
CA LEU A 35 0.84 -12.69 -12.35
C LEU A 35 1.03 -11.66 -13.47
N TYR A 36 -0.01 -10.87 -13.78
CA TYR A 36 0.03 -9.85 -14.83
C TYR A 36 0.17 -8.43 -14.27
N THR A 37 0.53 -8.29 -12.98
CA THR A 37 0.75 -6.98 -12.35
C THR A 37 2.22 -6.74 -12.08
N ALA A 38 2.71 -5.54 -12.41
CA ALA A 38 4.06 -5.09 -12.07
C ALA A 38 4.00 -3.95 -11.05
N ARG A 39 5.03 -3.84 -10.20
CA ARG A 39 5.17 -2.71 -9.28
C ARG A 39 5.73 -1.50 -10.03
N LEU A 40 4.98 -0.42 -10.04
CA LEU A 40 5.40 0.86 -10.60
C LEU A 40 5.94 1.77 -9.47
N THR A 41 7.20 2.18 -9.60
CA THR A 41 7.80 3.23 -8.75
C THR A 41 8.01 4.45 -9.64
N VAL A 42 7.51 5.61 -9.20
CA VAL A 42 7.60 6.87 -9.96
C VAL A 42 8.08 7.99 -9.06
N ASP A 43 9.00 8.79 -9.59
CA ASP A 43 9.40 10.04 -8.97
C ASP A 43 8.43 11.14 -9.40
N ILE A 44 7.78 11.77 -8.41
CA ILE A 44 6.85 12.88 -8.62
C ILE A 44 7.12 13.96 -7.58
N THR A 45 6.81 15.21 -7.93
CA THR A 45 6.94 16.30 -6.96
C THR A 45 5.97 16.12 -5.78
N PRO A 46 6.31 16.63 -4.58
CA PRO A 46 5.40 16.60 -3.43
C PRO A 46 4.04 17.25 -3.74
N GLU A 47 4.07 18.35 -4.51
CA GLU A 47 2.89 19.09 -4.95
C GLU A 47 1.97 18.23 -5.83
N LEU A 48 2.54 17.51 -6.81
CA LEU A 48 1.78 16.61 -7.67
C LEU A 48 1.21 15.44 -6.85
N ARG A 49 2.00 14.85 -5.95
CA ARG A 49 1.53 13.80 -5.05
C ARG A 49 0.34 14.26 -4.20
N GLY A 50 0.39 15.49 -3.69
CA GLY A 50 -0.70 16.12 -2.94
C GLY A 50 -1.98 16.21 -3.76
N ARG A 51 -1.89 16.73 -5.00
CA ARG A 51 -3.04 16.85 -5.91
C ARG A 51 -3.66 15.49 -6.25
N ILE A 52 -2.85 14.47 -6.53
CA ILE A 52 -3.33 13.12 -6.83
C ILE A 52 -4.06 12.53 -5.60
N LYS A 53 -3.49 12.71 -4.39
CA LYS A 53 -4.13 12.24 -3.15
C LYS A 53 -5.49 12.89 -2.91
N ILE A 54 -5.61 14.20 -3.13
CA ILE A 54 -6.88 14.92 -3.01
C ILE A 54 -7.89 14.40 -4.02
N ALA A 55 -7.49 14.20 -5.29
CA ALA A 55 -8.36 13.67 -6.32
C ALA A 55 -8.86 12.25 -6.00
N ALA A 56 -7.96 11.37 -5.53
CA ALA A 56 -8.31 10.02 -5.11
C ALA A 56 -9.30 10.02 -3.93
N PHE A 57 -9.06 10.87 -2.92
CA PHE A 57 -9.96 11.01 -1.77
C PHE A 57 -11.35 11.49 -2.18
N ARG A 58 -11.43 12.52 -3.04
CA ARG A 58 -12.71 13.03 -3.56
C ARG A 58 -13.52 11.96 -4.32
N ARG A 59 -12.83 11.01 -4.96
CA ARG A 59 -13.45 9.89 -5.70
C ARG A 59 -13.69 8.65 -4.84
N GLY A 60 -13.27 8.65 -3.57
CA GLY A 60 -13.40 7.48 -2.68
C GLY A 60 -12.53 6.29 -3.08
N VAL A 61 -11.50 6.48 -3.89
CA VAL A 61 -10.58 5.42 -4.36
C VAL A 61 -9.17 5.63 -3.83
N THR A 62 -8.31 4.61 -3.94
CA THR A 62 -6.90 4.75 -3.59
C THR A 62 -6.13 5.46 -4.71
N MET A 63 -4.98 6.03 -4.37
CA MET A 63 -4.07 6.64 -5.34
C MET A 63 -3.65 5.64 -6.43
N ALA A 64 -3.48 4.35 -6.07
CA ALA A 64 -3.10 3.29 -7.00
C ALA A 64 -4.22 2.97 -8.00
N VAL A 65 -5.48 2.97 -7.55
CA VAL A 65 -6.65 2.77 -8.44
C VAL A 65 -6.77 3.93 -9.41
N LEU A 66 -6.68 5.17 -8.93
CA LEU A 66 -6.75 6.35 -9.79
C LEU A 66 -5.63 6.36 -10.84
N LEU A 67 -4.40 6.02 -10.44
CA LEU A 67 -3.28 5.94 -11.38
C LEU A 67 -3.46 4.80 -12.39
N ARG A 68 -4.03 3.67 -11.98
CA ARG A 68 -4.34 2.56 -12.89
C ARG A 68 -5.34 2.99 -13.96
N GLU A 69 -6.46 3.59 -13.57
CA GLU A 69 -7.49 4.09 -14.51
C GLU A 69 -6.91 5.13 -15.49
N LEU A 70 -6.05 6.02 -14.99
CA LEU A 70 -5.36 7.01 -15.83
C LEU A 70 -4.48 6.33 -16.87
N LEU A 71 -3.63 5.38 -16.44
CA LEU A 71 -2.73 4.66 -17.34
C LEU A 71 -3.51 3.81 -18.36
N GLU A 72 -4.54 3.09 -17.93
CA GLU A 72 -5.40 2.30 -18.82
C GLU A 72 -6.04 3.17 -19.90
N THR A 73 -6.54 4.36 -19.54
CA THR A 73 -7.12 5.30 -20.49
C THR A 73 -6.07 5.89 -21.44
N SER A 74 -4.89 6.25 -20.92
CA SER A 74 -3.82 6.87 -21.72
C SER A 74 -3.21 5.91 -22.74
N PHE A 75 -3.20 4.61 -22.46
CA PHE A 75 -2.57 3.59 -23.32
C PHE A 75 -3.58 2.68 -24.05
N ALA A 76 -4.89 2.94 -23.97
CA ALA A 76 -5.92 2.09 -24.58
C ALA A 76 -5.82 1.94 -26.12
N GLY A 77 -5.14 2.87 -26.80
CA GLY A 77 -4.92 2.82 -28.25
C GLY A 77 -3.51 2.34 -28.66
N GLU A 78 -2.63 2.05 -27.70
CA GLU A 78 -1.28 1.54 -27.94
C GLU A 78 -1.26 0.02 -27.78
N GLU A 79 -2.00 -0.71 -28.62
CA GLU A 79 -1.86 -2.17 -28.69
C GLU A 79 -0.45 -2.52 -29.16
N ARG A 80 0.24 -3.41 -28.42
CA ARG A 80 1.56 -3.93 -28.80
C ARG A 80 1.41 -4.74 -30.09
N PRO A 81 2.19 -4.46 -31.16
CA PRO A 81 2.19 -5.27 -32.38
C PRO A 81 2.68 -6.71 -32.14
#